data_AF-A0A0D3I5G2-F1
#
_entry.id   AF-A0A0D3I5G2-F1
#
_cell.length_a   1.000
_cell.length_b   1.000
_cell.length_c   1.000
_cell.angle_alpha   90.00
_cell.angle_beta   90.00
_cell.angle_gamma   90.00
#
_symmetry.space_group_name_H-M   'P 1'
#
loop_
_entity.id
_entity.type
_entity.pdbx_description
1 polymer ?
#
loop_
_entity_poly.entity_id
_entity_poly.type
_entity_poly.pdbx_seq_one_letter_code
_entity_poly.pdbx_strand_id
1 'polypeptide(L)'
;GCNLRDELVKRKINVYQSLTRWTNCNGKQLCGTCIVDVPEGVESCTRRSLDEASTLRENPPTYKLACITNLYGDATVKLMP
;
A
#
# COMPACT_ATOMS: atom_id res chain seq x y z
N GLY A 1 11.03 -10.90 1.51
CA GLY A 1 10.28 -9.65 1.31
C GLY A 1 9.40 -9.39 2.52
N CYS A 2 9.07 -8.13 2.79
CA CYS A 2 8.17 -7.72 3.87
C CYS A 2 6.88 -7.14 3.30
N ASN A 3 5.75 -7.42 3.94
CA ASN A 3 4.49 -6.76 3.59
C ASN A 3 4.53 -5.30 4.06
N LEU A 4 4.24 -4.36 3.17
CA LEU A 4 4.34 -2.93 3.48
C LEU A 4 3.39 -2.53 4.61
N ARG A 5 2.13 -2.97 4.58
CA ARG A 5 1.17 -2.62 5.63
C ARG A 5 1.61 -3.17 6.98
N ASP A 6 2.01 -4.43 7.04
CA ASP A 6 2.34 -5.07 8.31
C ASP A 6 3.60 -4.46 8.92
N GLU A 7 4.61 -4.12 8.10
CA GLU A 7 5.82 -3.43 8.57
C GLU A 7 5.50 -2.01 9.08
N LEU A 8 4.62 -1.27 8.39
CA LEU A 8 4.18 0.05 8.85
C LEU A 8 3.40 -0.04 10.17
N VAL A 9 2.48 -1.01 10.30
CA VAL A 9 1.71 -1.25 11.54
C VAL A 9 2.63 -1.67 12.68
N LYS A 10 3.61 -2.55 12.44
CA LYS A 10 4.62 -2.95 13.43
C LYS A 10 5.42 -1.75 13.94
N ARG A 11 5.72 -0.79 13.07
CA ARG A 11 6.37 0.49 13.40
C ARG A 11 5.42 1.53 13.99
N LYS A 12 4.14 1.18 14.21
CA LYS A 12 3.08 2.07 14.70
C LYS A 12 2.82 3.27 13.79
N ILE A 13 3.11 3.11 12.50
CA ILE A 13 2.88 4.12 11.46
C ILE A 13 1.50 3.89 10.85
N ASN A 14 0.68 4.94 10.83
CA ASN A 14 -0.66 4.89 10.27
C ASN A 14 -0.62 5.02 8.73
N VAL A 15 -1.23 4.06 8.04
CA VAL A 15 -1.38 4.05 6.57
C VAL A 15 -2.69 4.70 6.11
N TYR A 16 -3.70 4.70 6.97
CA TYR A 16 -5.07 5.01 6.59
C TYR A 16 -5.42 6.49 6.76
N GLN A 17 -6.19 7.06 5.84
CA GLN A 17 -6.63 8.46 5.90
C GLN A 17 -7.95 8.62 6.69
N SER A 18 -8.07 9.67 7.52
CA SER A 18 -9.30 10.04 8.23
C SER A 18 -9.98 8.84 8.93
N LEU A 19 -11.27 8.60 8.66
CA LEU A 19 -12.07 7.55 9.31
C LEU A 19 -11.67 6.14 8.89
N THR A 20 -10.95 5.98 7.78
CA THR A 20 -10.52 4.66 7.28
C THR A 20 -9.53 3.97 8.21
N ARG A 21 -8.93 4.71 9.16
CA ARG A 21 -8.18 4.13 10.28
C ARG A 21 -9.00 3.14 11.10
N TRP A 22 -10.31 3.37 11.21
CA TRP A 22 -11.22 2.53 11.99
C TRP A 22 -12.10 1.62 11.11
N THR A 23 -12.39 2.02 9.88
CA THR A 23 -13.30 1.30 8.97
C THR A 23 -12.59 0.49 7.88
N ASN A 24 -11.27 0.34 7.92
CA ASN A 24 -10.53 -0.45 6.93
C ASN A 24 -10.82 -1.95 7.03
N CYS A 25 -10.53 -2.67 5.94
CA CYS A 25 -10.73 -4.11 5.84
C CYS A 25 -9.67 -4.98 6.56
N ASN A 26 -8.80 -4.40 7.40
CA ASN A 26 -7.69 -5.09 8.06
C ASN A 26 -6.77 -5.88 7.12
N GLY A 27 -6.49 -5.32 5.94
CA GLY A 27 -5.52 -5.88 5.00
C GLY A 27 -6.05 -6.99 4.08
N LYS A 28 -7.37 -7.10 3.91
CA LYS A 28 -8.01 -8.13 3.08
C LYS A 28 -8.26 -7.73 1.62
N GLN A 29 -7.68 -6.62 1.15
CA GLN A 29 -7.86 -6.11 -0.22
C GLN A 29 -9.32 -5.77 -0.62
N LEU A 30 -10.20 -5.44 0.35
CA LEU A 30 -11.62 -5.17 0.06
C LEU A 30 -12.01 -3.68 0.01
N CYS A 31 -11.22 -2.80 0.63
CA CYS A 31 -11.62 -1.40 0.83
C CYS A 31 -10.81 -0.38 0.04
N GLY A 32 -9.66 -0.76 -0.51
CA GLY A 32 -8.78 0.16 -1.24
C GLY A 32 -8.18 1.30 -0.41
N THR A 33 -8.31 1.32 0.93
CA THR A 33 -7.92 2.50 1.74
C THR A 33 -6.48 2.51 2.24
N CYS A 34 -5.75 1.39 2.11
CA CYS A 34 -4.34 1.29 2.49
C CYS A 34 -3.40 1.77 1.36
N ILE A 35 -3.68 2.94 0.79
CA ILE A 35 -2.93 3.48 -0.35
C ILE A 35 -1.62 4.09 0.15
N VAL A 36 -0.52 3.76 -0.54
CA VAL A 36 0.79 4.37 -0.39
C VAL A 36 1.36 4.72 -1.77
N ASP A 37 2.24 5.71 -1.82
CA ASP A 37 3.01 6.03 -3.02
C ASP A 37 4.46 5.54 -2.83
N VAL A 38 4.99 4.82 -3.81
CA VAL A 38 6.36 4.28 -3.82
C VAL A 38 7.14 4.95 -4.95
N PRO A 39 7.59 6.21 -4.78
CA PRO A 39 8.28 6.95 -5.85
C PRO A 39 9.64 6.35 -6.23
N GLU A 40 10.28 5.62 -5.33
CA GLU A 40 11.60 4.99 -5.53
C GLU A 40 11.52 3.55 -5.05
N GLY A 41 12.00 2.58 -5.85
CA GLY A 41 12.00 1.17 -5.48
C GLY A 41 10.69 0.42 -5.74
N VAL A 42 9.78 0.97 -6.55
CA VAL A 42 8.49 0.31 -6.89
C VAL A 42 8.70 -1.00 -7.65
N GLU A 43 9.78 -1.10 -8.44
CA GLU A 43 10.20 -2.31 -9.15
C GLU A 43 10.64 -3.43 -8.20
N SER A 44 11.05 -3.08 -6.97
CA SER A 44 11.36 -4.03 -5.90
C SER A 44 10.10 -4.51 -5.16
N CYS A 45 8.92 -3.99 -5.51
CA CYS A 45 7.64 -4.42 -4.95
C CYS A 45 7.00 -5.55 -5.78
N THR A 46 6.05 -6.26 -5.18
CA THR A 46 5.19 -7.19 -5.93
C THR A 46 4.47 -6.49 -7.09
N ARG A 47 4.42 -7.19 -8.22
CA ARG A 47 3.66 -6.76 -9.39
C ARG A 47 2.22 -6.43 -9.00
N ARG A 48 1.70 -5.34 -9.57
CA ARG A 48 0.30 -4.94 -9.41
C ARG A 48 -0.65 -6.03 -9.95
N SER A 49 -1.58 -6.47 -9.11
CA SER A 49 -2.63 -7.43 -9.51
C SER A 49 -3.72 -6.74 -10.34
N LEU A 50 -4.57 -7.51 -11.02
CA LEU A 50 -5.69 -6.95 -11.80
C LEU A 50 -6.68 -6.18 -10.91
N ASP A 51 -6.99 -6.72 -9.74
CA ASP A 51 -7.88 -6.09 -8.77
C ASP A 51 -7.29 -4.80 -8.19
N GLU A 52 -5.98 -4.79 -7.91
CA GLU A 52 -5.27 -3.59 -7.48
C GLU A 52 -5.26 -2.53 -8.60
N ALA A 53 -5.00 -2.94 -9.84
CA ALA A 53 -5.04 -2.04 -10.99
C ALA A 53 -6.45 -1.47 -11.24
N SER A 54 -7.50 -2.25 -11.01
CA SER A 54 -8.88 -1.76 -11.08
C SER A 54 -9.19 -0.77 -9.96
N THR A 55 -8.74 -1.08 -8.73
CA THR A 55 -8.94 -0.22 -7.55
C THR A 55 -8.21 1.12 -7.66
N LEU A 56 -6.97 1.10 -8.19
CA LEU A 56 -6.08 2.26 -8.32
C LEU A 56 -6.04 2.80 -9.76
N ARG A 57 -7.13 2.67 -10.52
CA ARG A 57 -7.16 2.98 -11.95
C ARG A 57 -6.81 4.44 -12.27
N GLU A 58 -7.28 5.35 -11.43
CA GLU A 58 -7.06 6.80 -11.57
C GLU A 58 -5.77 7.28 -10.88
N ASN A 59 -5.03 6.37 -10.24
CA ASN A 59 -3.81 6.71 -9.49
C ASN A 59 -2.54 6.47 -10.33
N PRO A 60 -1.44 7.19 -10.02
CA PRO A 60 -0.14 6.95 -10.66
C PRO A 60 0.34 5.49 -10.56
N PRO A 61 1.24 5.05 -11.46
CA PRO A 61 1.76 3.68 -11.46
C PRO A 61 2.60 3.35 -10.21
N THR A 62 3.10 4.36 -9.51
CA THR A 62 3.86 4.22 -8.25
C THR A 62 2.97 3.95 -7.04
N TYR A 63 1.65 4.14 -7.15
CA TYR A 63 0.71 3.92 -6.04
C TYR A 63 0.48 2.43 -5.82
N LYS A 64 0.39 2.00 -4.57
CA LYS A 64 0.22 0.59 -4.22
C LYS A 64 -0.76 0.44 -3.07
N LEU A 65 -1.47 -0.69 -3.05
CA LEU A 65 -2.20 -1.13 -1.87
C LEU A 65 -1.21 -1.82 -0.94
N ALA A 66 -0.87 -1.17 0.17
CA ALA A 66 0.15 -1.65 1.10
C ALA A 66 -0.14 -3.06 1.64
N CYS A 67 -1.42 -3.45 1.76
CA CYS A 67 -1.81 -4.76 2.30
C CYS A 67 -1.46 -5.96 1.41
N ILE A 68 -1.29 -5.74 0.11
CA ILE A 68 -0.94 -6.80 -0.86
C ILE A 68 0.40 -6.55 -1.53
N THR A 69 1.16 -5.57 -1.02
CA THR A 69 2.45 -5.21 -1.56
C THR A 69 3.55 -5.76 -0.67
N ASN A 70 4.33 -6.71 -1.19
CA ASN A 70 5.57 -7.13 -0.55
C ASN A 70 6.75 -6.42 -1.21
N LEU A 71 7.67 -5.92 -0.39
CA LEU A 71 8.91 -5.27 -0.81
C LEU A 71 10.09 -6.22 -0.63
N TYR A 72 10.97 -6.32 -1.64
CA TYR A 72 12.13 -7.21 -1.66
C TYR A 72 13.48 -6.50 -1.67
N GLY A 73 13.49 -5.16 -1.70
CA GLY A 73 14.68 -4.32 -1.69
C GLY A 73 14.43 -3.01 -0.96
N ASP A 74 15.27 -2.01 -1.20
CA ASP A 74 15.08 -0.68 -0.63
C ASP A 74 14.03 0.11 -1.43
N ALA A 75 13.19 0.87 -0.71
CA ALA A 75 12.21 1.74 -1.33
C ALA A 75 11.89 2.93 -0.42
N THR A 76 11.53 4.05 -1.05
CA THR A 76 10.97 5.22 -0.36
C THR A 76 9.46 5.13 -0.43
N VAL A 77 8.77 5.17 0.72
CA VAL A 77 7.31 5.06 0.80
C VAL A 77 6.73 6.36 1.36
N LYS A 78 5.86 7.00 0.60
CA LYS A 78 5.05 8.15 1.02
C LYS A 78 3.68 7.66 1.51
N LEU A 79 3.32 8.12 2.70
CA LEU A 79 2.06 7.78 3.35
C LEU A 79 1.01 8.83 3.03
N MET A 80 -0.24 8.39 2.96
CA MET A 80 -1.40 9.27 2.72
C MET A 80 -1.19 10.19 1.51
N PRO A 81 -0.89 9.62 0.33
CA PRO A 81 -0.63 10.37 -0.89
C PRO A 81 -1.92 10.79 -1.61
#